data_AF-A0AA86MF06-F1
#
_entry.id   AF-A0AA86MF06-F1
#
_cell.length_a   1.000
_cell.length_b   1.000
_cell.length_c   1.000
_cell.angle_alpha   90.00
_cell.angle_beta   90.00
_cell.angle_gamma   90.00
#
_symmetry.space_group_name_H-M   'P 1'
#
loop_
_entity.id
_entity.type
_entity.pdbx_description
1 polymer ?
#
loop_
_entity_poly.entity_id
_entity_poly.type
_entity_poly.pdbx_seq_one_letter_code
_entity_poly.pdbx_strand_id
1 'polypeptide(L)' 'MKGYLKHNSHGRYEINDIDRSIYFTCGEVLELFSDNQWTIGRMEYSQDKEDYYFITNDGEYIFDLTGKMARNI' A
#
# COMPACT_ATOMS: atom_id res chain seq x y z
N MET A 1 3.98 -10.73 -4.87
CA MET A 1 3.24 -11.12 -3.64
C MET A 1 1.98 -10.29 -3.58
N LYS A 2 0.84 -10.89 -3.21
CA LYS A 2 -0.44 -10.20 -3.07
C LYS A 2 -1.05 -10.50 -1.70
N GLY A 3 -1.80 -9.57 -1.14
CA GLY A 3 -2.51 -9.76 0.11
C GLY A 3 -3.06 -8.46 0.66
N TYR A 4 -3.55 -8.49 1.88
CA TYR A 4 -4.14 -7.33 2.53
C TYR A 4 -3.08 -6.53 3.27
N LEU A 5 -3.07 -5.22 3.05
CA LEU A 5 -2.16 -4.30 3.72
C LEU A 5 -2.53 -4.17 5.20
N LYS A 6 -1.50 -4.15 6.05
CA LYS A 6 -1.60 -3.84 7.47
C LYS A 6 -0.33 -3.12 7.91
N HIS A 7 -0.38 -2.33 8.98
CA HIS A 7 0.85 -1.81 9.58
C HIS A 7 1.65 -2.92 10.26
N ASN A 8 2.97 -2.85 10.13
CA ASN A 8 3.91 -3.62 10.93
C ASN A 8 4.37 -2.85 12.17
N SER A 9 5.25 -3.45 12.99
CA SER A 9 5.75 -2.83 14.21
C SER A 9 6.60 -1.57 14.00
N HIS A 10 6.98 -1.24 12.76
CA HIS A 10 7.69 -0.02 12.40
C HIS A 10 6.77 1.04 11.78
N GLY A 11 5.45 0.84 11.80
CA GLY A 11 4.49 1.77 11.21
C GLY A 11 4.49 1.77 9.68
N ARG A 12 5.05 0.75 9.02
CA ARG A 12 5.01 0.62 7.56
C ARG A 12 3.90 -0.32 7.15
N TYR A 13 3.24 -0.04 6.03
CA TYR A 13 2.34 -1.02 5.43
C TYR A 13 3.12 -2.23 4.96
N GLU A 14 2.62 -3.42 5.27
CA GLU A 14 3.15 -4.70 4.82
C GLU A 14 2.05 -5.61 4.27
N ILE A 15 2.45 -6.50 3.36
CA ILE A 15 1.72 -7.72 3.04
C ILE A 15 2.45 -8.86 3.72
N ASN A 16 1.74 -9.61 4.56
CA ASN A 16 2.26 -10.75 5.29
C ASN A 16 1.53 -12.02 4.83
N ASP A 17 2.30 -13.05 4.52
CA ASP A 17 1.88 -14.44 4.28
C ASP A 17 2.66 -15.33 5.25
N ILE A 18 2.29 -16.61 5.35
CA ILE A 18 2.72 -17.56 6.39
C ILE A 18 4.24 -17.53 6.63
N ASP A 19 5.04 -17.48 5.55
CA ASP A 19 6.51 -17.53 5.63
C ASP A 19 7.21 -16.27 5.09
N ARG A 20 6.46 -15.24 4.68
CA ARG A 20 7.03 -14.08 3.97
C ARG A 20 6.30 -12.80 4.36
N SER A 21 7.07 -11.75 4.62
CA SER A 21 6.55 -10.38 4.73
C SER A 21 7.27 -9.48 3.73
N ILE A 22 6.53 -8.62 3.06
CA ILE A 22 7.07 -7.48 2.32
C ILE A 22 6.47 -6.21 2.91
N TYR A 23 7.28 -5.20 3.15
CA TYR A 23 6.82 -3.90 3.60
C TYR A 23 7.11 -2.86 2.51
N PHE A 24 6.31 -1.79 2.51
CA PHE A 24 6.41 -0.72 1.55
C PHE A 24 6.97 0.56 2.18
N THR A 25 7.68 1.33 1.37
CA THR A 25 8.31 2.61 1.68
C THR A 25 8.02 3.61 0.56
N CYS A 26 8.33 4.90 0.78
CA CYS A 26 8.03 5.94 -0.20
C CYS A 26 8.71 5.65 -1.55
N GLY A 27 7.97 5.85 -2.64
CA GLY A 27 8.42 5.64 -4.01
C GLY A 27 8.25 4.20 -4.50
N GLU A 28 7.93 3.22 -3.64
CA GLU A 28 7.69 1.85 -4.09
C GLU A 28 6.38 1.75 -4.88
N VAL A 29 6.47 1.12 -6.05
CA VAL A 29 5.34 0.92 -6.97
C VAL A 29 4.62 -0.37 -6.59
N LEU A 30 3.29 -0.28 -6.49
CA LEU A 30 2.40 -1.39 -6.20
C LEU A 30 1.07 -1.19 -6.92
N GLU A 31 0.27 -2.25 -6.96
CA GLU A 31 -1.12 -2.14 -7.41
C GLU A 31 -2.06 -2.33 -6.22
N LEU A 32 -3.08 -1.48 -6.12
CA LEU A 32 -4.21 -1.64 -5.21
C LEU A 32 -5.40 -2.22 -5.96
N PHE A 33 -6.16 -3.09 -5.30
CA PHE A 33 -7.42 -3.59 -5.81
C PHE A 33 -8.59 -2.76 -5.27
N SER A 34 -9.28 -2.06 -6.16
CA SER A 34 -10.52 -1.33 -5.88
C SER A 34 -11.47 -1.45 -7.06
N ASP A 35 -12.78 -1.42 -6.80
CA ASP A 35 -13.81 -1.46 -7.86
C ASP A 35 -13.62 -2.59 -8.88
N ASN A 36 -13.22 -3.77 -8.40
CA ASN A 36 -12.89 -4.96 -9.20
C ASN A 36 -11.75 -4.79 -10.21
N GLN A 37 -10.89 -3.79 -10.05
CA GLN A 37 -9.75 -3.52 -10.91
C GLN A 37 -8.46 -3.34 -10.09
N TRP A 38 -7.33 -3.63 -10.73
CA TRP A 38 -6.01 -3.33 -10.18
C TRP A 38 -5.57 -1.98 -10.72
N THR A 39 -5.31 -1.04 -9.81
CA THR A 39 -4.84 0.30 -10.14
C THR A 39 -3.38 0.42 -9.73
N ILE A 40 -2.52 0.78 -10.68
CA ILE A 40 -1.10 1.02 -10.44
C ILE A 40 -0.88 2.40 -9.82
N GLY A 41 0.07 2.46 -8.90
CA GLY A 41 0.49 3.69 -8.26
C GLY A 41 1.71 3.46 -7.38
N ARG A 42 1.97 4.39 -6.48
CA ARG A 42 3.10 4.30 -5.56
C ARG A 42 2.72 4.65 -4.13
N MET A 43 3.49 4.12 -3.19
CA MET A 43 3.39 4.45 -1.78
C MET A 43 4.12 5.76 -1.50
N GLU A 44 3.52 6.63 -0.68
CA GLU A 44 4.11 7.89 -0.22
C GLU A 44 3.75 8.12 1.24
N TYR A 45 4.39 9.07 1.90
CA TYR A 45 4.14 9.39 3.32
C TYR A 45 3.58 10.81 3.48
N SER A 46 2.51 10.93 4.25
CA SER A 46 1.89 12.22 4.57
C SER A 46 2.40 12.72 5.91
N GLN A 47 3.02 13.91 5.91
CA GLN A 47 3.44 14.57 7.15
C GLN A 47 2.23 15.10 7.95
N ASP A 48 1.10 15.39 7.30
CA ASP A 48 -0.14 15.85 7.97
C ASP A 48 -0.89 14.70 8.66
N LYS A 49 -0.93 13.52 8.01
CA LYS A 49 -1.64 12.35 8.55
C LYS A 49 -0.75 11.45 9.41
N GLU A 50 0.55 11.70 9.40
CA GLU A 50 1.57 10.84 10.03
C GLU A 50 1.41 9.36 9.63
N ASP A 51 0.99 9.12 8.38
CA ASP A 51 0.81 7.78 7.81
C ASP A 51 1.11 7.77 6.30
N TYR A 52 1.31 6.57 5.78
CA TYR A 52 1.45 6.30 4.37
C TYR A 52 0.11 6.39 3.64
N TYR A 53 0.19 6.83 2.39
CA TYR A 53 -0.92 6.87 1.45
C TYR A 53 -0.47 6.33 0.10
N PHE A 54 -1.45 5.96 -0.72
CA PHE A 54 -1.22 5.51 -2.08
C PHE A 54 -1.63 6.62 -3.04
N ILE A 55 -0.79 6.90 -4.03
CA ILE A 55 -1.11 7.81 -5.13
C ILE A 55 -1.15 7.03 -6.44
N THR A 56 -2.29 7.08 -7.13
CA THR A 56 -2.47 6.47 -8.46
C THR A 56 -1.65 7.23 -9.50
N ASN A 57 -1.36 6.59 -10.64
CA ASN A 57 -0.72 7.30 -11.76
C ASN A 57 -1.56 8.47 -12.31
N ASP A 58 -2.89 8.40 -12.13
CA ASP A 58 -3.83 9.45 -12.55
C ASP A 58 -3.98 10.58 -11.51
N GLY A 59 -3.26 10.49 -10.38
CA GLY A 59 -3.17 11.55 -9.37
C GLY A 59 -4.22 11.49 -8.27
N GLU A 60 -4.90 10.36 -8.09
CA GLU A 60 -5.82 10.15 -6.97
C GLU A 60 -5.07 9.73 -5.71
N TYR A 61 -5.48 10.27 -4.56
CA TYR A 61 -4.88 10.01 -3.26
C TYR A 61 -5.79 9.10 -2.44
N ILE A 62 -5.25 7.99 -1.96
CA ILE A 62 -5.97 7.00 -1.16
C ILE A 62 -5.28 6.87 0.19
N PHE A 63 -6.01 7.18 1.25
CA PHE A 63 -5.61 7.03 2.65
C PHE A 63 -6.26 5.79 3.27
N ASP A 64 -5.95 5.49 4.53
CA ASP A 64 -6.48 4.36 5.29
C ASP A 64 -6.37 3.03 4.53
N LEU A 65 -5.13 2.64 4.23
CA LEU A 65 -4.86 1.48 3.37
C LEU A 65 -5.03 0.14 4.09
N THR A 66 -5.24 0.15 5.40
CA THR A 66 -5.44 -1.07 6.19
C THR A 66 -6.62 -1.89 5.65
N GLY A 67 -6.37 -3.17 5.39
CA GLY A 67 -7.36 -4.09 4.84
C GLY A 67 -7.61 -3.94 3.34
N LYS A 68 -6.95 -3.00 2.64
CA LYS A 68 -6.97 -2.96 1.17
C LYS A 68 -6.10 -4.06 0.61
N MET A 69 -6.57 -4.71 -0.45
CA MET A 69 -5.78 -5.72 -1.14
C MET A 69 -4.79 -5.05 -2.09
N ALA A 70 -3.54 -5.49 -2.03
CA ALA A 70 -2.43 -4.95 -2.77
C ALA A 70 -1.57 -6.08 -3.38
N ARG A 71 -0.75 -5.75 -4.37
CA ARG A 71 0.32 -6.62 -4.84
C ARG A 71 1.56 -5.82 -5.22
N ASN A 72 2.74 -6.35 -4.91
CA ASN A 72 3.98 -5.81 -5.48
C ASN A 72 4.10 -6.23 -6.95
N ILE A 73 4.68 -5.35 -7.76
CA ILE A 73 5.06 -5.59 -9.16
C ILE A 73 6.45 -6.23 -9.20
#